data_AF-A0A818F5M0-F1
#
_entry.id   AF-A0A818F5M0-F1
#
_cell.length_a   1.000
_cell.length_b   1.000
_cell.length_c   1.000
_cell.angle_alpha   90.00
_cell.angle_beta   90.00
_cell.angle_gamma   90.00
#
_symmetry.space_group_name_H-M   'P 1'
#
loop_
_entity.id
_entity.type
_entity.pdbx_description
1 polymer ?
#
loop_
_entity_poly.entity_id
_entity_poly.type
_entity_poly.pdbx_seq_one_letter_code
_entity_poly.pdbx_strand_id
1 'polypeptide(L)'
;MNNKKDKSHLKIIGLIWILIECNLVAGNIFGFASLFSELPKYKIYQSKCGNVSERIVLNNTKTQEKACVGQIQNYEFDFALGIAFYNLPAIIVGMINDYFGPRCLKLIAIIFHLISWLSLGFVEPKRDWLLLFHTIFLSLAGICTLLSSFSISANFSQHRGLVTALISGAQLTGSIWYAIFQARNDIFFKTITTHDTLIQYLKNPLFIVVTLFLSCLLLTISYLPVVWFKWLMHVTGNNTQLTNHYTRWYNMIAISGILVAPICGFIIDFKSDRGYKQKMFNISILQTLTWIGSVALCIVCMFQSIYAAIIALIILIFSRTMLVAGSQALIATVFPPQFIGSLLGIMWTTAGIISFATYALILLATDPRHIWRGWAIILFLCIIMSGHLIQVWILYVNSKNEKKNQSSIIIEEEMKKLKSSNDN
;
A
#
# COMPACT_ATOMS: atom_id res chain seq x y z
N MET A 1 36.78 16.37 -6.59
CA MET A 1 35.35 16.40 -6.19
C MET A 1 34.43 15.62 -7.15
N ASN A 2 34.64 15.67 -8.47
CA ASN A 2 33.71 15.19 -9.52
C ASN A 2 33.07 13.81 -9.27
N ASN A 3 33.87 12.83 -8.85
CA ASN A 3 33.46 11.42 -8.62
C ASN A 3 32.33 11.22 -7.57
N LYS A 4 31.96 12.25 -6.78
CA LYS A 4 30.74 12.25 -5.94
C LYS A 4 29.48 12.69 -6.72
N LYS A 5 29.60 13.60 -7.69
CA LYS A 5 28.47 14.15 -8.47
C LYS A 5 27.92 13.13 -9.46
N ASP A 6 28.78 12.40 -10.16
CA ASP A 6 28.38 11.32 -11.09
C ASP A 6 27.48 10.28 -10.39
N LYS A 7 27.90 9.85 -9.19
CA LYS A 7 27.19 8.83 -8.41
C LYS A 7 25.84 9.30 -7.85
N SER A 8 25.58 10.61 -7.72
CA SER A 8 24.25 11.13 -7.40
C SER A 8 23.28 11.01 -8.58
N HIS A 9 23.71 11.31 -9.81
CA HIS A 9 22.84 11.18 -10.99
C HIS A 9 22.46 9.71 -11.24
N LEU A 10 23.41 8.79 -11.15
CA LEU A 10 23.16 7.34 -11.28
C LEU A 10 22.15 6.81 -10.24
N LYS A 11 22.20 7.30 -9.00
CA LYS A 11 21.20 6.95 -7.97
C LYS A 11 19.79 7.42 -8.34
N ILE A 12 19.65 8.67 -8.80
CA ILE A 12 18.36 9.25 -9.19
C ILE A 12 17.78 8.50 -10.41
N ILE A 13 18.60 8.15 -11.39
CA ILE A 13 18.19 7.33 -12.54
C ILE A 13 17.71 5.95 -12.07
N GLY A 14 18.45 5.28 -11.19
CA GLY A 14 18.05 3.98 -10.62
C GLY A 14 16.76 4.04 -9.79
N LEU A 15 16.50 5.16 -9.10
CA LEU A 15 15.23 5.41 -8.42
C LEU A 15 14.09 5.55 -9.42
N ILE A 16 14.22 6.45 -10.41
CA ILE A 16 13.20 6.65 -11.46
C ILE A 16 12.89 5.32 -12.16
N TRP A 17 13.91 4.53 -12.46
CA TRP A 17 13.75 3.19 -13.03
C TRP A 17 12.87 2.27 -12.15
N ILE A 18 13.16 2.20 -10.84
CA ILE A 18 12.39 1.38 -9.90
C ILE A 18 10.96 1.90 -9.69
N LEU A 19 10.73 3.22 -9.76
CA LEU A 19 9.37 3.78 -9.70
C LEU A 19 8.55 3.37 -10.94
N ILE A 20 9.16 3.42 -12.13
CA ILE A 20 8.53 2.95 -13.37
C ILE A 20 8.23 1.44 -13.29
N GLU A 21 9.19 0.64 -12.83
CA GLU A 21 9.05 -0.82 -12.70
C GLU A 21 8.01 -1.25 -11.66
N CYS A 22 7.99 -0.63 -10.48
CA CYS A 22 6.96 -0.88 -9.47
C CYS A 22 5.55 -0.50 -9.95
N ASN A 23 5.45 0.47 -10.87
CA ASN A 23 4.19 0.82 -11.50
C ASN A 23 3.76 -0.23 -12.55
N LEU A 24 4.70 -0.59 -13.46
CA LEU A 24 4.52 -1.59 -14.53
C LEU A 24 4.14 -3.00 -14.05
N VAL A 25 4.78 -3.47 -12.98
CA VAL A 25 4.70 -4.87 -12.53
C VAL A 25 3.98 -4.98 -11.19
N ALA A 26 4.39 -4.20 -10.19
CA ALA A 26 3.84 -4.31 -8.84
C ALA A 26 2.50 -3.58 -8.65
N GLY A 27 2.20 -2.56 -9.45
CA GLY A 27 0.93 -1.83 -9.42
C GLY A 27 -0.16 -2.43 -10.31
N ASN A 28 0.22 -3.21 -11.31
CA ASN A 28 -0.63 -3.56 -12.45
C ASN A 28 -1.90 -4.34 -12.06
N ILE A 29 -1.80 -5.25 -11.08
CA ILE A 29 -2.96 -5.96 -10.50
C ILE A 29 -4.02 -5.02 -9.94
N PHE A 30 -3.66 -3.84 -9.40
CA PHE A 30 -4.64 -2.86 -8.92
C PHE A 30 -5.33 -2.08 -10.05
N GLY A 31 -4.82 -2.19 -11.29
CA GLY A 31 -5.48 -1.72 -12.51
C GLY A 31 -6.58 -2.66 -13.01
N PHE A 32 -6.68 -3.89 -12.50
CA PHE A 32 -7.54 -4.95 -13.01
C PHE A 32 -9.05 -4.60 -12.95
N ALA A 33 -9.47 -3.68 -12.08
CA ALA A 33 -10.85 -3.17 -12.05
C ALA A 33 -11.22 -2.30 -13.28
N SER A 34 -10.26 -1.87 -14.11
CA SER A 34 -10.55 -1.09 -15.33
C SER A 34 -11.11 -1.95 -16.48
N LEU A 35 -10.79 -3.25 -16.48
CA LEU A 35 -11.19 -4.22 -17.50
C LEU A 35 -12.66 -4.68 -17.40
N PHE A 36 -13.37 -4.39 -16.30
CA PHE A 36 -14.78 -4.80 -16.11
C PHE A 36 -15.70 -4.38 -17.27
N SER A 37 -15.45 -3.23 -17.91
CA SER A 37 -16.25 -2.74 -19.04
C SER A 37 -15.99 -3.49 -20.35
N GLU A 38 -14.88 -4.22 -20.46
CA GLU A 38 -14.45 -4.92 -21.68
C GLU A 38 -14.86 -6.41 -21.67
N LEU A 39 -15.21 -6.98 -20.51
CA LEU A 39 -15.65 -8.38 -20.37
C LEU A 39 -16.79 -8.80 -21.32
N PRO A 40 -17.84 -7.98 -21.57
CA PRO A 40 -18.92 -8.35 -22.49
C PRO A 40 -18.42 -8.44 -23.93
N LYS A 41 -17.66 -7.42 -24.36
CA LYS A 41 -17.08 -7.27 -25.70
C LYS A 41 -16.17 -8.45 -26.08
N TYR A 42 -15.39 -8.97 -25.13
CA TYR A 42 -14.54 -10.16 -25.34
C TYR A 42 -15.20 -11.49 -24.92
N LYS A 43 -16.46 -11.47 -24.44
CA LYS A 43 -17.26 -12.65 -24.05
C LYS A 43 -16.60 -13.56 -23.00
N ILE A 44 -15.69 -13.00 -22.21
CA ILE A 44 -14.99 -13.70 -21.12
C ILE A 44 -16.01 -14.02 -20.01
N TYR A 45 -15.94 -15.23 -19.45
CA TYR A 45 -16.90 -15.78 -18.49
C TYR A 45 -18.38 -15.76 -18.93
N GLN A 46 -18.70 -15.57 -20.22
CA GLN A 46 -20.08 -15.62 -20.71
C GLN A 46 -20.75 -16.99 -20.49
N SER A 47 -19.92 -18.04 -20.35
CA SER A 47 -20.28 -19.39 -19.90
C SER A 47 -20.94 -19.46 -18.51
N LYS A 48 -20.78 -18.42 -17.68
CA LYS A 48 -21.23 -18.34 -16.29
C LYS A 48 -22.58 -17.61 -16.11
N CYS A 49 -23.15 -17.08 -17.18
CA CYS A 49 -24.44 -16.37 -17.12
C CYS A 49 -25.63 -17.34 -17.07
N GLY A 50 -26.64 -17.01 -16.25
CA GLY A 50 -27.89 -17.78 -16.18
C GLY A 50 -28.76 -17.63 -17.43
N ASN A 51 -29.54 -18.67 -17.77
CA ASN A 51 -30.15 -18.77 -19.11
C ASN A 51 -31.21 -17.71 -19.47
N VAL A 52 -32.06 -17.28 -18.51
CA VAL A 52 -33.32 -16.57 -18.84
C VAL A 52 -33.46 -15.17 -18.20
N SER A 53 -33.12 -14.97 -16.93
CA SER A 53 -33.65 -13.80 -16.16
C SER A 53 -32.85 -12.48 -16.25
N GLU A 54 -31.57 -12.48 -16.66
CA GLU A 54 -30.75 -11.25 -16.71
C GLU A 54 -30.90 -10.44 -18.01
N ARG A 55 -31.57 -10.97 -19.05
CA ARG A 55 -31.62 -10.35 -20.38
C ARG A 55 -32.54 -9.11 -20.48
N ILE A 56 -33.27 -8.77 -19.42
CA ILE A 56 -34.44 -7.89 -19.48
C ILE A 56 -34.11 -6.40 -19.74
N VAL A 57 -32.87 -5.94 -19.52
CA VAL A 57 -32.46 -4.54 -19.80
C VAL A 57 -31.94 -4.35 -21.25
N LEU A 58 -32.40 -5.19 -22.20
CA LEU A 58 -32.08 -5.11 -23.63
C LEU A 58 -33.32 -4.90 -24.50
N ASN A 59 -34.17 -3.93 -24.12
CA ASN A 59 -35.14 -3.34 -25.05
C ASN A 59 -35.34 -1.84 -24.79
N ASN A 60 -34.30 -1.05 -25.10
CA ASN A 60 -34.44 0.19 -25.87
C ASN A 60 -33.07 0.79 -26.23
N THR A 61 -32.83 0.96 -27.54
CA THR A 61 -31.88 1.89 -28.21
C THR A 61 -30.48 2.12 -27.59
N LYS A 62 -29.43 1.79 -28.36
CA LYS A 62 -27.99 1.86 -28.03
C LYS A 62 -27.54 0.79 -27.02
N THR A 63 -27.47 -0.45 -27.52
CA THR A 63 -27.00 -1.64 -26.80
C THR A 63 -25.50 -1.59 -26.52
N GLN A 64 -25.10 -0.98 -25.41
CA GLN A 64 -23.89 -1.43 -24.72
C GLN A 64 -24.20 -2.79 -24.08
N GLU A 65 -23.52 -3.84 -24.52
CA GLU A 65 -23.60 -5.17 -23.95
C GLU A 65 -23.06 -5.10 -22.50
N LYS A 66 -23.88 -5.49 -21.51
CA LYS A 66 -23.54 -5.39 -20.08
C LYS A 66 -23.09 -6.75 -19.55
N ALA A 67 -22.14 -6.75 -18.62
CA ALA A 67 -21.70 -7.98 -17.96
C ALA A 67 -22.83 -8.54 -17.07
N CYS A 68 -23.04 -9.85 -17.11
CA CYS A 68 -23.95 -10.54 -16.20
C CYS A 68 -23.31 -10.72 -14.81
N VAL A 69 -24.12 -10.94 -13.78
CA VAL A 69 -23.64 -11.17 -12.40
C VAL A 69 -22.65 -12.33 -12.34
N GLY A 70 -22.87 -13.40 -13.10
CA GLY A 70 -21.93 -14.54 -13.18
C GLY A 70 -20.54 -14.18 -13.74
N GLN A 71 -20.47 -13.28 -14.74
CA GLN A 71 -19.19 -12.78 -15.27
C GLN A 71 -18.45 -11.94 -14.22
N ILE A 72 -19.18 -11.04 -13.55
CA ILE A 72 -18.63 -10.14 -12.52
C ILE A 72 -18.07 -10.96 -11.35
N GLN A 73 -18.84 -11.93 -10.83
CA GLN A 73 -18.43 -12.76 -9.69
C GLN A 73 -17.18 -13.61 -9.97
N ASN A 74 -17.04 -14.19 -11.16
CA ASN A 74 -15.84 -14.97 -11.50
C ASN A 74 -14.61 -14.04 -11.64
N TYR A 75 -14.79 -12.84 -12.21
CA TYR A 75 -13.71 -11.86 -12.34
C TYR A 75 -13.29 -11.24 -10.99
N GLU A 76 -14.24 -10.96 -10.10
CA GLU A 76 -13.99 -10.51 -8.72
C GLU A 76 -13.26 -11.60 -7.91
N PHE A 77 -13.58 -12.87 -8.15
CA PHE A 77 -12.85 -14.02 -7.59
C PHE A 77 -11.40 -14.08 -8.13
N ASP A 78 -11.18 -13.93 -9.44
CA ASP A 78 -9.84 -13.88 -10.03
C ASP A 78 -8.96 -12.76 -9.46
N PHE A 79 -9.57 -11.60 -9.23
CA PHE A 79 -8.93 -10.47 -8.57
C PHE A 79 -8.61 -10.77 -7.10
N ALA A 80 -9.58 -11.30 -6.34
CA ALA A 80 -9.40 -11.64 -4.93
C ALA A 80 -8.30 -12.71 -4.74
N LEU A 81 -8.27 -13.74 -5.58
CA LEU A 81 -7.21 -14.76 -5.56
C LEU A 81 -5.87 -14.16 -6.00
N GLY A 82 -5.87 -13.28 -7.00
CA GLY A 82 -4.70 -12.47 -7.37
C GLY A 82 -4.14 -11.69 -6.16
N ILE A 83 -4.98 -10.99 -5.40
CA ILE A 83 -4.55 -10.27 -4.19
C ILE A 83 -4.06 -11.23 -3.08
N ALA A 84 -4.63 -12.43 -2.96
CA ALA A 84 -4.10 -13.45 -2.05
C ALA A 84 -2.69 -13.92 -2.47
N PHE A 85 -2.46 -14.20 -3.75
CA PHE A 85 -1.13 -14.56 -4.30
C PHE A 85 -0.14 -13.38 -4.34
N TYR A 86 -0.60 -12.15 -4.18
CA TYR A 86 0.28 -10.99 -3.95
C TYR A 86 0.82 -10.96 -2.51
N ASN A 87 -0.04 -11.24 -1.53
CA ASN A 87 0.28 -11.02 -0.12
C ASN A 87 0.81 -12.27 0.60
N LEU A 88 0.22 -13.45 0.39
CA LEU A 88 0.63 -14.68 1.09
C LEU A 88 2.10 -15.05 0.84
N PRO A 89 2.65 -14.94 -0.39
CA PRO A 89 4.07 -15.28 -0.63
C PRO A 89 5.05 -14.23 -0.12
N ALA A 90 4.59 -13.05 0.33
CA ALA A 90 5.47 -11.92 0.66
C ALA A 90 6.55 -12.25 1.72
N ILE A 91 6.27 -13.18 2.63
CA ILE A 91 7.25 -13.66 3.63
C ILE A 91 8.35 -14.48 2.94
N ILE A 92 7.99 -15.46 2.11
CA ILE A 92 8.93 -16.33 1.37
C ILE A 92 9.74 -15.49 0.37
N VAL A 93 9.08 -14.58 -0.35
CA VAL A 93 9.70 -13.62 -1.26
C VAL A 93 10.67 -12.71 -0.51
N GLY A 94 10.31 -12.17 0.66
CA GLY A 94 11.21 -11.41 1.53
C GLY A 94 12.45 -12.20 1.95
N MET A 95 12.29 -13.46 2.36
CA MET A 95 13.42 -14.34 2.70
C MET A 95 14.34 -14.60 1.50
N ILE A 96 13.79 -14.80 0.29
CA ILE A 96 14.57 -14.94 -0.94
C ILE A 96 15.31 -13.63 -1.28
N ASN A 97 14.67 -12.47 -1.07
CA ASN A 97 15.31 -11.16 -1.26
C ASN A 97 16.52 -10.97 -0.35
N ASP A 98 16.38 -11.32 0.92
CA ASP A 98 17.37 -10.98 1.94
C ASP A 98 18.54 -12.00 1.94
N TYR A 99 18.33 -13.23 1.44
CA TYR A 99 19.36 -14.26 1.28
C TYR A 99 20.06 -14.25 -0.09
N PHE A 100 19.31 -14.26 -1.20
CA PHE A 100 19.87 -14.29 -2.57
C PHE A 100 20.04 -12.90 -3.21
N GLY A 101 19.61 -11.85 -2.50
CA GLY A 101 19.63 -10.48 -2.96
C GLY A 101 18.55 -10.14 -3.99
N PRO A 102 18.28 -8.85 -4.22
CA PRO A 102 17.27 -8.40 -5.16
C PRO A 102 17.55 -8.82 -6.62
N ARG A 103 18.76 -9.27 -6.96
CA ARG A 103 19.05 -9.85 -8.29
C ARG A 103 18.20 -11.08 -8.57
N CYS A 104 18.08 -11.98 -7.60
CA CYS A 104 17.39 -13.26 -7.77
C CYS A 104 15.88 -13.04 -7.94
N LEU A 105 15.26 -12.27 -7.02
CA LEU A 105 13.84 -11.93 -7.10
C LEU A 105 13.46 -11.21 -8.40
N LYS A 106 14.32 -10.35 -8.94
CA LYS A 106 14.00 -9.63 -10.18
C LYS A 106 14.05 -10.55 -11.40
N LEU A 107 14.89 -11.58 -11.41
CA LEU A 107 14.85 -12.64 -12.42
C LEU A 107 13.58 -13.50 -12.28
N ILE A 108 13.20 -13.86 -11.06
CA ILE A 108 11.95 -14.60 -10.76
C ILE A 108 10.72 -13.77 -11.17
N ALA A 109 10.72 -12.46 -10.88
CA ALA A 109 9.66 -11.53 -11.27
C ALA A 109 9.49 -11.47 -12.80
N ILE A 110 10.58 -11.40 -13.56
CA ILE A 110 10.54 -11.46 -15.04
C ILE A 110 9.87 -12.75 -15.51
N ILE A 111 10.26 -13.91 -14.96
CA ILE A 111 9.71 -15.22 -15.35
C ILE A 111 8.20 -15.28 -15.07
N PHE A 112 7.76 -14.88 -13.88
CA PHE A 112 6.33 -14.83 -13.56
C PHE A 112 5.57 -13.79 -14.41
N HIS A 113 6.17 -12.63 -14.71
CA HIS A 113 5.54 -11.61 -15.55
C HIS A 113 5.40 -12.09 -17.01
N LEU A 114 6.40 -12.80 -17.54
CA LEU A 114 6.34 -13.44 -18.86
C LEU A 114 5.23 -14.51 -18.91
N ILE A 115 5.15 -15.39 -17.91
CA ILE A 115 4.09 -16.40 -17.81
C ILE A 115 2.70 -15.73 -17.74
N SER A 116 2.58 -14.65 -16.95
CA SER A 116 1.34 -13.89 -16.79
C SER A 116 0.86 -13.26 -18.11
N TRP A 117 1.73 -12.56 -18.85
CA TRP A 117 1.36 -11.95 -20.13
C TRP A 117 1.13 -12.99 -21.24
N LEU A 118 1.91 -14.08 -21.25
CA LEU A 118 1.72 -15.19 -22.17
C LEU A 118 0.35 -15.84 -21.95
N SER A 119 -0.06 -16.03 -20.70
CA SER A 119 -1.37 -16.58 -20.34
C SER A 119 -2.51 -15.66 -20.81
N LEU A 120 -2.40 -14.34 -20.61
CA LEU A 120 -3.38 -13.37 -21.10
C LEU A 120 -3.50 -13.38 -22.63
N GLY A 121 -2.38 -13.51 -23.35
CA GLY A 121 -2.34 -13.58 -24.81
C GLY A 121 -3.09 -14.76 -25.44
N PHE A 122 -3.43 -15.78 -24.65
CA PHE A 122 -4.21 -16.94 -25.08
C PHE A 122 -5.63 -17.02 -24.48
N VAL A 123 -6.11 -15.96 -23.79
CA VAL A 123 -7.49 -15.91 -23.27
C VAL A 123 -8.50 -15.88 -24.41
N GLU A 124 -9.48 -16.78 -24.36
CA GLU A 124 -10.62 -16.88 -25.28
C GLU A 124 -11.89 -17.19 -24.49
N PRO A 125 -13.11 -16.99 -25.03
CA PRO A 125 -14.36 -17.39 -24.39
C PRO A 125 -14.48 -18.88 -24.02
N LYS A 126 -13.64 -19.75 -24.61
CA LYS A 126 -13.53 -21.18 -24.30
C LYS A 126 -12.37 -21.52 -23.33
N ARG A 127 -11.53 -20.54 -22.99
CA ARG A 127 -10.35 -20.66 -22.12
C ARG A 127 -10.27 -19.45 -21.18
N ASP A 128 -11.42 -19.10 -20.61
CA ASP A 128 -11.59 -17.98 -19.69
C ASP A 128 -10.71 -18.13 -18.43
N TRP A 129 -10.52 -19.35 -17.94
CA TRP A 129 -9.60 -19.72 -16.85
C TRP A 129 -8.13 -19.29 -17.04
N LEU A 130 -7.66 -18.98 -18.25
CA LEU A 130 -6.32 -18.42 -18.46
C LEU A 130 -6.18 -17.00 -17.87
N LEU A 131 -7.29 -16.30 -17.65
CA LEU A 131 -7.31 -15.00 -16.98
C LEU A 131 -6.95 -15.12 -15.49
N LEU A 132 -7.39 -16.19 -14.83
CA LEU A 132 -6.99 -16.52 -13.46
C LEU A 132 -5.49 -16.86 -13.36
N PHE A 133 -4.94 -17.56 -14.35
CA PHE A 133 -3.49 -17.79 -14.44
C PHE A 133 -2.74 -16.46 -14.64
N HIS A 134 -3.25 -15.57 -15.50
CA HIS A 134 -2.71 -14.22 -15.65
C HIS A 134 -2.66 -13.46 -14.31
N THR A 135 -3.75 -13.40 -13.52
CA THR A 135 -3.77 -12.64 -12.25
C THR A 135 -2.83 -13.23 -11.20
N ILE A 136 -2.80 -14.55 -11.03
CA ILE A 136 -1.92 -15.23 -10.07
C ILE A 136 -0.45 -14.92 -10.39
N PHE A 137 -0.02 -15.10 -11.64
CA PHE A 137 1.36 -14.85 -12.03
C PHE A 137 1.71 -13.35 -12.09
N LEU A 138 0.75 -12.47 -12.39
CA LEU A 138 0.95 -11.01 -12.32
C LEU A 138 1.24 -10.58 -10.88
N SER A 139 0.47 -11.11 -9.93
CA SER A 139 0.65 -10.83 -8.51
C SER A 139 1.95 -11.38 -7.95
N LEU A 140 2.33 -12.62 -8.33
CA LEU A 140 3.61 -13.21 -7.94
C LEU A 140 4.78 -12.37 -8.47
N ALA A 141 4.73 -11.92 -9.73
CA ALA A 141 5.70 -10.97 -10.27
C ALA A 141 5.70 -9.65 -9.50
N GLY A 142 4.52 -9.12 -9.19
CA GLY A 142 4.34 -7.85 -8.50
C GLY A 142 4.96 -7.81 -7.11
N ILE A 143 4.72 -8.80 -6.26
CA ILE A 143 5.33 -8.87 -4.92
C ILE A 143 6.84 -9.10 -4.99
N CYS A 144 7.32 -9.91 -5.95
CA CYS A 144 8.76 -10.09 -6.19
C CYS A 144 9.42 -8.77 -6.60
N THR A 145 8.80 -8.00 -7.49
CA THR A 145 9.28 -6.66 -7.88
C THR A 145 9.24 -5.68 -6.72
N LEU A 146 8.18 -5.64 -5.90
CA LEU A 146 8.05 -4.71 -4.78
C LEU A 146 9.16 -4.89 -3.74
N LEU A 147 9.30 -6.09 -3.19
CA LEU A 147 10.17 -6.32 -2.03
C LEU A 147 11.65 -6.14 -2.40
N SER A 148 12.03 -6.51 -3.63
CA SER A 148 13.37 -6.26 -4.17
C SER A 148 13.62 -4.81 -4.60
N SER A 149 12.58 -4.01 -4.85
CA SER A 149 12.71 -2.56 -5.06
C SER A 149 13.02 -1.82 -3.75
N PHE A 150 12.46 -2.23 -2.61
CA PHE A 150 12.74 -1.55 -1.33
C PHE A 150 14.22 -1.58 -0.92
N SER A 151 15.02 -2.51 -1.44
CA SER A 151 16.47 -2.54 -1.26
C SER A 151 17.17 -1.25 -1.75
N ILE A 152 16.66 -0.55 -2.77
CA ILE A 152 17.29 0.71 -3.22
C ILE A 152 17.16 1.84 -2.19
N SER A 153 16.19 1.78 -1.27
CA SER A 153 16.00 2.78 -0.21
C SER A 153 17.26 2.95 0.66
N ALA A 154 18.01 1.87 0.87
CA ALA A 154 19.26 1.90 1.65
C ALA A 154 20.34 2.80 1.00
N ASN A 155 20.32 2.97 -0.32
CA ASN A 155 21.27 3.82 -1.03
C ASN A 155 21.03 5.33 -0.83
N PHE A 156 19.91 5.72 -0.22
CA PHE A 156 19.50 7.11 0.03
C PHE A 156 19.39 7.40 1.53
N SER A 157 20.45 7.18 2.30
CA SER A 157 20.47 7.29 3.77
C SER A 157 19.76 8.54 4.34
N GLN A 158 19.91 9.71 3.71
CA GLN A 158 19.27 10.95 4.12
C GLN A 158 17.76 10.98 3.80
N HIS A 159 17.38 10.56 2.58
CA HIS A 159 16.02 10.65 2.03
C HIS A 159 15.27 9.30 1.96
N ARG A 160 15.65 8.36 2.84
CA ARG A 160 15.15 6.98 2.78
C ARG A 160 13.63 6.87 2.90
N GLY A 161 13.03 7.67 3.77
CA GLY A 161 11.57 7.71 3.97
C GLY A 161 10.83 8.15 2.71
N LEU A 162 11.28 9.25 2.10
CA LEU A 162 10.76 9.75 0.82
C LEU A 162 10.89 8.69 -0.29
N VAL A 163 12.03 8.02 -0.41
CA VAL A 163 12.25 6.97 -1.42
C VAL A 163 11.31 5.78 -1.22
N THR A 164 11.18 5.26 0.00
CA THR A 164 10.24 4.16 0.30
C THR A 164 8.79 4.56 0.04
N ALA A 165 8.39 5.78 0.41
CA ALA A 165 7.04 6.30 0.16
C ALA A 165 6.74 6.47 -1.34
N LEU A 166 7.71 6.92 -2.15
CA LEU A 166 7.57 7.00 -3.61
C LEU A 166 7.42 5.61 -4.24
N ILE A 167 8.20 4.61 -3.80
CA ILE A 167 8.11 3.22 -4.28
C ILE A 167 6.71 2.64 -4.03
N SER A 168 6.16 2.85 -2.83
CA SER A 168 4.80 2.42 -2.49
C SER A 168 3.72 3.21 -3.25
N GLY A 169 3.91 4.53 -3.44
CA GLY A 169 3.01 5.37 -4.22
C GLY A 169 2.94 4.97 -5.70
N ALA A 170 4.05 4.50 -6.26
CA ALA A 170 4.11 3.99 -7.64
C ALA A 170 3.27 2.72 -7.86
N GLN A 171 2.97 1.93 -6.82
CA GLN A 171 2.05 0.79 -6.94
C GLN A 171 0.59 1.23 -7.13
N LEU A 172 0.20 2.36 -6.51
CA LEU A 172 -1.18 2.87 -6.54
C LEU A 172 -1.58 3.47 -7.90
N THR A 173 -0.66 3.48 -8.87
CA THR A 173 -0.84 4.04 -10.21
C THR A 173 -0.83 3.00 -11.33
N GLY A 174 -0.79 1.70 -11.05
CA GLY A 174 -0.74 0.66 -12.08
C GLY A 174 -1.92 0.64 -13.07
N SER A 175 -3.06 1.25 -12.71
CA SER A 175 -4.17 1.54 -13.62
C SER A 175 -3.78 2.46 -14.80
N ILE A 176 -2.75 3.29 -14.65
CA ILE A 176 -2.17 4.09 -15.75
C ILE A 176 -1.55 3.16 -16.80
N TRP A 177 -1.02 1.98 -16.44
CA TRP A 177 -0.50 1.04 -17.44
C TRP A 177 -1.58 0.32 -18.24
N TYR A 178 -2.84 0.28 -17.81
CA TYR A 178 -3.93 -0.11 -18.72
C TYR A 178 -4.24 0.98 -19.77
N ALA A 179 -3.94 2.25 -19.48
CA ALA A 179 -3.96 3.32 -20.49
C ALA A 179 -2.70 3.35 -21.35
N ILE A 180 -1.53 2.98 -20.83
CA ILE A 180 -0.24 2.98 -21.57
C ILE A 180 0.06 1.63 -22.26
N PHE A 181 -0.64 0.53 -21.93
CA PHE A 181 -0.65 -0.70 -22.75
C PHE A 181 -1.25 -0.45 -24.14
N GLN A 182 -1.97 0.66 -24.30
CA GLN A 182 -2.39 1.24 -25.59
C GLN A 182 -1.23 1.94 -26.34
N ALA A 183 0.00 1.99 -25.80
CA ALA A 183 1.06 2.94 -26.18
C ALA A 183 2.56 2.51 -26.08
N ARG A 184 2.91 1.21 -25.86
CA ARG A 184 4.28 0.57 -26.02
C ARG A 184 5.25 0.52 -24.80
N ASN A 185 6.41 -0.17 -24.95
CA ASN A 185 7.25 -0.83 -23.88
C ASN A 185 8.77 -0.44 -23.87
N ASP A 186 9.54 -0.79 -22.79
CA ASP A 186 10.93 -1.40 -22.73
C ASP A 186 12.00 -0.91 -21.67
N ILE A 187 12.68 -1.87 -20.96
CA ILE A 187 14.15 -2.02 -20.55
C ILE A 187 14.97 -0.88 -19.81
N PHE A 188 15.88 -1.02 -18.79
CA PHE A 188 16.28 -1.95 -17.66
C PHE A 188 17.65 -1.46 -16.98
N PHE A 189 18.25 -1.80 -15.79
CA PHE A 189 17.92 -2.49 -14.50
C PHE A 189 19.05 -2.46 -13.35
N LYS A 190 18.85 -3.10 -12.14
CA LYS A 190 19.82 -3.55 -11.02
C LYS A 190 20.28 -2.50 -9.92
N THR A 191 20.70 -2.70 -8.62
CA THR A 191 20.94 -3.78 -7.55
C THR A 191 20.93 -3.18 -6.06
N ILE A 192 21.26 -3.70 -4.82
CA ILE A 192 21.79 -4.94 -4.09
C ILE A 192 21.44 -4.97 -2.53
N THR A 193 22.06 -5.82 -1.66
CA THR A 193 21.89 -6.12 -0.17
C THR A 193 22.80 -5.29 0.81
N THR A 194 23.09 -5.51 2.14
CA THR A 194 23.29 -6.61 3.18
C THR A 194 23.25 -6.02 4.64
N HIS A 195 23.29 -6.64 5.86
CA HIS A 195 23.06 -7.99 6.51
C HIS A 195 22.99 -7.86 8.09
N ASP A 196 22.25 -8.72 8.84
CA ASP A 196 22.29 -9.06 10.33
C ASP A 196 21.43 -10.36 10.53
N THR A 197 20.55 -10.51 11.55
CA THR A 197 19.50 -11.57 11.63
C THR A 197 18.06 -11.06 11.92
N LEU A 198 17.05 -11.60 11.21
CA LEU A 198 15.67 -11.05 11.17
C LEU A 198 14.84 -11.26 12.45
N ILE A 199 14.96 -12.43 13.09
CA ILE A 199 14.00 -12.91 14.11
C ILE A 199 13.96 -11.99 15.36
N GLN A 200 15.09 -11.34 15.68
CA GLN A 200 15.17 -10.41 16.81
C GLN A 200 14.25 -9.19 16.62
N TYR A 201 14.09 -8.70 15.39
CA TYR A 201 13.26 -7.55 15.09
C TYR A 201 11.77 -7.88 15.05
N LEU A 202 11.40 -9.13 14.71
CA LEU A 202 10.00 -9.60 14.74
C LEU A 202 9.44 -9.69 16.17
N LYS A 203 10.30 -9.97 17.16
CA LYS A 203 9.94 -9.97 18.59
C LYS A 203 9.93 -8.57 19.23
N ASN A 204 10.32 -7.53 18.49
CA ASN A 204 10.33 -6.17 19.02
C ASN A 204 8.88 -5.65 19.18
N PRO A 205 8.43 -5.23 20.38
CA PRO A 205 7.06 -4.76 20.60
C PRO A 205 6.69 -3.58 19.70
N LEU A 206 7.66 -2.75 19.33
CA LEU A 206 7.51 -1.65 18.37
C LEU A 206 7.04 -2.17 17.01
N PHE A 207 7.68 -3.22 16.47
CA PHE A 207 7.29 -3.79 15.18
C PHE A 207 5.87 -4.35 15.22
N ILE A 208 5.51 -5.05 16.29
CA ILE A 208 4.19 -5.64 16.49
C ILE A 208 3.12 -4.54 16.53
N VAL A 209 3.31 -3.47 17.32
CA VAL A 209 2.29 -2.42 17.48
C VAL A 209 2.20 -1.50 16.26
N VAL A 210 3.31 -1.19 15.57
CA VAL A 210 3.27 -0.51 14.25
C VAL A 210 2.48 -1.35 13.23
N THR A 211 2.68 -2.66 13.25
CA THR A 211 2.01 -3.59 12.33
C THR A 211 0.51 -3.67 12.60
N LEU A 212 0.09 -3.77 13.87
CA LEU A 212 -1.31 -3.71 14.26
C LEU A 212 -1.95 -2.35 13.96
N PHE A 213 -1.23 -1.25 14.20
CA PHE A 213 -1.68 0.11 13.85
C PHE A 213 -1.92 0.26 12.34
N LEU A 214 -0.98 -0.19 11.50
CA LEU A 214 -1.21 -0.22 10.05
C LEU A 214 -2.45 -1.07 9.72
N SER A 215 -2.53 -2.29 10.24
CA SER A 215 -3.58 -3.25 9.90
C SER A 215 -4.98 -2.75 10.25
N CYS A 216 -5.18 -2.22 11.46
CA CYS A 216 -6.46 -1.72 11.94
C CYS A 216 -6.90 -0.41 11.24
N LEU A 217 -5.96 0.50 10.94
CA LEU A 217 -6.31 1.73 10.21
C LEU A 217 -6.46 1.45 8.71
N LEU A 218 -5.76 0.45 8.15
CA LEU A 218 -5.97 0.01 6.77
C LEU A 218 -7.34 -0.67 6.60
N LEU A 219 -7.83 -1.41 7.60
CA LEU A 219 -9.19 -1.95 7.64
C LEU A 219 -10.25 -0.83 7.48
N THR A 220 -10.00 0.33 8.10
CA THR A 220 -10.85 1.53 7.97
C THR A 220 -10.90 2.02 6.52
N ILE A 221 -9.74 2.09 5.88
CA ILE A 221 -9.55 2.58 4.51
C ILE A 221 -10.11 1.58 3.48
N SER A 222 -10.01 0.27 3.72
CA SER A 222 -10.50 -0.78 2.82
C SER A 222 -12.00 -1.02 2.92
N TYR A 223 -12.62 -0.78 4.09
CA TYR A 223 -14.07 -0.94 4.26
C TYR A 223 -14.88 0.10 3.48
N LEU A 224 -14.39 1.34 3.31
CA LEU A 224 -15.12 2.38 2.57
C LEU A 224 -15.48 1.99 1.13
N PRO A 225 -14.54 1.64 0.22
CA PRO A 225 -14.88 1.24 -1.16
C PRO A 225 -15.88 0.08 -1.22
N VAL A 226 -15.79 -0.86 -0.28
CA VAL A 226 -16.65 -2.05 -0.20
C VAL A 226 -18.11 -1.67 0.09
N VAL A 227 -18.36 -0.69 0.97
CA VAL A 227 -19.73 -0.20 1.25
C VAL A 227 -20.14 0.99 0.38
N TRP A 228 -19.21 1.62 -0.34
CA TRP A 228 -19.38 2.89 -1.05
C TRP A 228 -20.60 2.94 -1.97
N PHE A 229 -20.69 2.00 -2.91
CA PHE A 229 -21.78 1.98 -3.89
C PHE A 229 -23.15 1.75 -3.21
N LYS A 230 -23.19 0.85 -2.21
CA LYS A 230 -24.39 0.52 -1.44
C LYS A 230 -24.87 1.69 -0.58
N TRP A 231 -23.94 2.44 0.00
CA TRP A 231 -24.20 3.65 0.76
C TRP A 231 -24.71 4.78 -0.15
N LEU A 232 -24.03 5.04 -1.28
CA LEU A 232 -24.49 6.02 -2.27
C LEU A 232 -25.88 5.69 -2.80
N MET A 233 -26.17 4.45 -3.20
CA MET A 233 -27.51 4.05 -3.66
C MET A 233 -28.58 4.39 -2.62
N HIS A 234 -28.32 4.13 -1.33
CA HIS A 234 -29.26 4.50 -0.27
C HIS A 234 -29.44 6.01 -0.13
N VAL A 235 -28.33 6.76 -0.10
CA VAL A 235 -28.30 8.22 0.10
C VAL A 235 -28.87 8.99 -1.11
N THR A 236 -28.74 8.46 -2.33
CA THR A 236 -29.27 9.07 -3.57
C THR A 236 -30.67 8.57 -3.95
N GLY A 237 -31.38 7.86 -3.06
CA GLY A 237 -32.73 7.35 -3.34
C GLY A 237 -32.79 6.37 -4.53
N ASN A 238 -31.82 5.46 -4.62
CA ASN A 238 -31.59 4.53 -5.74
C ASN A 238 -31.31 5.17 -7.12
N ASN A 239 -30.97 6.48 -7.18
CA ASN A 239 -30.55 7.11 -8.43
C ASN A 239 -29.17 6.59 -8.89
N THR A 240 -29.19 5.63 -9.81
CA THR A 240 -27.99 4.99 -10.39
C THR A 240 -27.12 5.95 -11.18
N GLN A 241 -27.69 6.95 -11.86
CA GLN A 241 -26.89 7.95 -12.61
C GLN A 241 -26.07 8.81 -11.66
N LEU A 242 -26.68 9.29 -10.57
CA LEU A 242 -26.03 10.11 -9.56
C LEU A 242 -24.98 9.30 -8.77
N THR A 243 -25.31 8.07 -8.35
CA THR A 243 -24.36 7.14 -7.73
C THR A 243 -23.15 6.87 -8.63
N ASN A 244 -23.35 6.65 -9.94
CA ASN A 244 -22.27 6.46 -10.88
C ASN A 244 -21.41 7.72 -11.08
N HIS A 245 -22.00 8.92 -11.00
CA HIS A 245 -21.26 10.18 -11.03
C HIS A 245 -20.31 10.30 -9.82
N TYR A 246 -20.82 10.11 -8.60
CA TYR A 246 -19.98 10.14 -7.39
C TYR A 246 -18.95 9.00 -7.31
N THR A 247 -19.25 7.84 -7.90
CA THR A 247 -18.29 6.71 -7.99
C THR A 247 -17.16 6.99 -8.99
N ARG A 248 -17.43 7.73 -10.08
CA ARG A 248 -16.35 8.26 -10.96
C ARG A 248 -15.47 9.26 -10.21
N TRP A 249 -16.06 10.16 -9.42
CA TRP A 249 -15.28 11.06 -8.56
C TRP A 249 -14.44 10.30 -7.52
N TYR A 250 -14.98 9.27 -6.86
CA TYR A 250 -14.21 8.38 -5.97
C TYR A 250 -12.95 7.84 -6.68
N ASN A 251 -13.11 7.29 -7.90
CA ASN A 251 -12.02 6.70 -8.67
C ASN A 251 -10.99 7.76 -9.12
N MET A 252 -11.42 8.94 -9.56
CA MET A 252 -10.52 10.05 -9.92
C MET A 252 -9.79 10.59 -8.70
N ILE A 253 -10.47 10.70 -7.56
CA ILE A 253 -9.90 11.20 -6.30
C ILE A 253 -8.83 10.24 -5.76
N ALA A 254 -8.95 8.93 -5.97
CA ALA A 254 -7.90 7.97 -5.61
C ALA A 254 -6.54 8.27 -6.28
N ILE A 255 -6.52 8.90 -7.47
CA ILE A 255 -5.31 9.32 -8.19
C ILE A 255 -4.57 10.44 -7.44
N SER A 256 -5.26 11.27 -6.65
CA SER A 256 -4.65 12.39 -5.92
C SER A 256 -3.65 11.97 -4.82
N GLY A 257 -3.63 10.67 -4.44
CA GLY A 257 -2.59 10.11 -3.58
C GLY A 257 -1.17 10.31 -4.11
N ILE A 258 -0.99 10.43 -5.44
CA ILE A 258 0.29 10.78 -6.08
C ILE A 258 0.79 12.15 -5.60
N LEU A 259 -0.11 13.12 -5.40
CA LEU A 259 0.23 14.48 -4.96
C LEU A 259 0.46 14.55 -3.45
N VAL A 260 -0.24 13.70 -2.68
CA VAL A 260 -0.12 13.65 -1.21
C VAL A 260 1.15 12.90 -0.78
N ALA A 261 1.65 11.93 -1.56
CA ALA A 261 2.86 11.17 -1.18
C ALA A 261 4.14 12.03 -1.07
N PRO A 262 4.46 12.95 -1.99
CA PRO A 262 5.54 13.93 -1.83
C PRO A 262 5.36 14.83 -0.59
N ILE A 263 4.13 15.23 -0.27
CA ILE A 263 3.83 16.04 0.94
C ILE A 263 4.14 15.23 2.20
N CYS A 264 3.74 13.95 2.25
CA CYS A 264 4.07 13.05 3.36
C CYS A 264 5.58 12.88 3.51
N GLY A 265 6.30 12.63 2.41
CA GLY A 265 7.76 12.49 2.40
C GLY A 265 8.48 13.77 2.82
N PHE A 266 8.00 14.94 2.38
CA PHE A 266 8.50 16.25 2.81
C PHE A 266 8.31 16.45 4.32
N ILE A 267 7.12 16.14 4.87
CA ILE A 267 6.87 16.21 6.32
C ILE A 267 7.87 15.34 7.08
N ILE A 268 8.04 14.07 6.67
CA ILE A 268 8.98 13.12 7.32
C ILE A 268 10.41 13.67 7.32
N ASP A 269 10.91 14.13 6.18
CA ASP A 269 12.28 14.60 6.03
C ASP A 269 12.50 16.06 6.47
N PHE A 270 11.45 16.82 6.82
CA PHE A 270 11.53 18.25 7.16
C PHE A 270 12.49 18.53 8.33
N LYS A 271 13.62 19.15 8.02
CA LYS A 271 14.73 19.40 8.98
C LYS A 271 15.28 18.11 9.63
N SER A 272 15.05 16.94 9.04
CA SER A 272 15.49 15.65 9.59
C SER A 272 17.02 15.52 9.71
N ASP A 273 17.76 16.32 8.92
CA ASP A 273 19.22 16.53 9.02
C ASP A 273 19.69 17.05 10.40
N ARG A 274 18.79 17.65 11.21
CA ARG A 274 19.06 18.02 12.60
C ARG A 274 19.19 16.79 13.54
N GLY A 275 18.99 15.59 13.01
CA GLY A 275 19.23 14.31 13.65
C GLY A 275 17.95 13.48 13.84
N TYR A 276 18.15 12.19 14.12
CA TYR A 276 17.14 11.15 14.34
C TYR A 276 15.89 11.63 15.11
N LYS A 277 16.08 12.38 16.19
CA LYS A 277 15.00 12.95 17.01
C LYS A 277 14.00 13.81 16.23
N GLN A 278 14.44 14.64 15.29
CA GLN A 278 13.54 15.45 14.46
C GLN A 278 12.76 14.56 13.47
N LYS A 279 13.42 13.56 12.88
CA LYS A 279 12.78 12.60 11.98
C LYS A 279 11.68 11.81 12.69
N MET A 280 11.95 11.32 13.90
CA MET A 280 10.98 10.61 14.75
C MET A 280 9.81 11.52 15.17
N PHE A 281 10.06 12.79 15.50
CA PHE A 281 9.01 13.76 15.80
C PHE A 281 8.09 14.00 14.58
N ASN A 282 8.66 14.16 13.39
CA ASN A 282 7.90 14.33 12.16
C ASN A 282 7.03 13.11 11.83
N ILE A 283 7.57 11.90 12.00
CA ILE A 283 6.85 10.63 11.81
C ILE A 283 5.70 10.51 12.83
N SER A 284 5.94 10.88 14.10
CA SER A 284 4.91 10.92 15.15
C SER A 284 3.77 11.87 14.79
N ILE A 285 4.06 13.05 14.24
CA ILE A 285 3.02 13.98 13.74
C ILE A 285 2.23 13.33 12.61
N LEU A 286 2.90 12.76 11.61
CA LEU A 286 2.23 12.16 10.44
C LEU A 286 1.29 11.02 10.86
N GLN A 287 1.71 10.16 11.78
CA GLN A 287 0.88 9.07 12.32
C GLN A 287 -0.25 9.56 13.22
N THR A 288 -0.04 10.63 14.00
CA THR A 288 -1.11 11.26 14.80
C THR A 288 -2.19 11.85 13.90
N LEU A 289 -1.80 12.61 12.87
CA LEU A 289 -2.73 13.16 11.86
C LEU A 289 -3.47 12.05 11.10
N THR A 290 -2.77 10.95 10.77
CA THR A 290 -3.37 9.75 10.18
C THR A 290 -4.48 9.19 11.07
N TRP A 291 -4.19 8.98 12.36
CA TRP A 291 -5.13 8.43 13.34
C TRP A 291 -6.36 9.33 13.53
N ILE A 292 -6.15 10.65 13.66
CA ILE A 292 -7.24 11.64 13.71
C ILE A 292 -8.11 11.53 12.46
N GLY A 293 -7.50 11.44 11.27
CA GLY A 293 -8.23 11.27 10.01
C GLY A 293 -8.99 9.95 9.93
N SER A 294 -8.43 8.83 10.37
CA SER A 294 -9.13 7.53 10.41
C SER A 294 -10.32 7.53 11.37
N VAL A 295 -10.19 8.17 12.53
CA VAL A 295 -11.30 8.37 13.49
C VAL A 295 -12.38 9.28 12.89
N ALA A 296 -11.99 10.41 12.29
CA ALA A 296 -12.91 11.31 11.62
C ALA A 296 -13.62 10.64 10.43
N LEU A 297 -12.94 9.78 9.67
CA LEU A 297 -13.51 9.02 8.57
C LEU A 297 -14.62 8.07 9.06
N CYS A 298 -14.38 7.34 10.15
CA CYS A 298 -15.41 6.48 10.76
C CYS A 298 -16.64 7.30 11.18
N ILE A 299 -16.43 8.41 11.89
CA ILE A 299 -17.51 9.28 12.38
C ILE A 299 -18.31 9.85 11.21
N VAL A 300 -17.65 10.37 10.18
CA VAL A 300 -18.31 10.92 8.97
C VAL A 300 -19.11 9.83 8.24
N CYS A 301 -18.57 8.61 8.08
CA CYS A 301 -19.26 7.53 7.38
C CYS A 301 -20.44 6.91 8.16
N MET A 302 -20.65 7.26 9.44
CA MET A 302 -21.88 6.94 10.16
C MET A 302 -23.05 7.85 9.76
N PHE A 303 -22.80 9.06 9.25
CA PHE A 303 -23.84 9.96 8.77
C PHE A 303 -24.27 9.60 7.34
N GLN A 304 -25.52 9.17 7.16
CA GLN A 304 -26.04 8.74 5.85
C GLN A 304 -26.50 9.94 5.00
N SER A 305 -25.53 10.75 4.57
CA SER A 305 -25.75 12.01 3.83
C SER A 305 -24.73 12.20 2.70
N ILE A 306 -25.13 12.84 1.60
CA ILE A 306 -24.26 13.03 0.43
C ILE A 306 -23.08 13.97 0.72
N TYR A 307 -23.28 14.94 1.61
CA TYR A 307 -22.20 15.82 2.08
C TYR A 307 -21.16 15.04 2.89
N ALA A 308 -21.59 14.05 3.68
CA ALA A 308 -20.70 13.15 4.40
C ALA A 308 -19.88 12.28 3.44
N ALA A 309 -20.47 11.82 2.32
CA ALA A 309 -19.72 11.09 1.28
C ALA A 309 -18.60 11.92 0.64
N ILE A 310 -18.82 13.22 0.39
CA ILE A 310 -17.80 14.14 -0.14
C ILE A 310 -16.69 14.38 0.91
N ILE A 311 -17.04 14.56 2.18
CA ILE A 311 -16.05 14.75 3.26
C ILE A 311 -15.24 13.46 3.49
N ALA A 312 -15.88 12.30 3.47
CA ALA A 312 -15.23 10.99 3.60
C ALA A 312 -14.20 10.75 2.49
N LEU A 313 -14.51 11.11 1.25
CA LEU A 313 -13.57 11.08 0.13
C LEU A 313 -12.30 11.88 0.42
N ILE A 314 -12.44 13.13 0.87
CA ILE A 314 -11.30 14.01 1.13
C ILE A 314 -10.41 13.42 2.23
N ILE A 315 -11.01 12.99 3.34
CA ILE A 315 -10.28 12.40 4.47
C ILE A 315 -9.57 11.09 4.06
N LEU A 316 -10.23 10.25 3.25
CA LEU A 316 -9.68 8.97 2.77
C LEU A 316 -8.34 9.14 2.04
N ILE A 317 -8.19 10.16 1.18
CA ILE A 317 -6.93 10.41 0.42
C ILE A 317 -5.77 10.59 1.39
N PHE A 318 -5.93 11.51 2.34
CA PHE A 318 -4.88 11.91 3.27
C PHE A 318 -4.58 10.77 4.24
N SER A 319 -5.59 10.22 4.94
CA SER A 319 -5.39 9.08 5.84
C SER A 319 -4.76 7.89 5.16
N ARG A 320 -5.17 7.51 3.94
CA ARG A 320 -4.56 6.39 3.20
C ARG A 320 -3.08 6.62 2.91
N THR A 321 -2.74 7.80 2.40
CA THR A 321 -1.37 8.10 1.97
C THR A 321 -0.44 8.29 3.16
N MET A 322 -0.92 8.98 4.20
CA MET A 322 -0.17 9.26 5.44
C MET A 322 0.03 8.00 6.29
N LEU A 323 -0.94 7.07 6.33
CA LEU A 323 -0.80 5.79 7.03
C LEU A 323 0.35 4.95 6.48
N VAL A 324 0.36 4.78 5.15
CA VAL A 324 1.37 3.97 4.47
C VAL A 324 2.73 4.64 4.57
N ALA A 325 2.84 5.92 4.25
CA ALA A 325 4.10 6.65 4.33
C ALA A 325 4.66 6.70 5.76
N GLY A 326 3.82 6.95 6.77
CA GLY A 326 4.24 7.06 8.17
C GLY A 326 4.74 5.74 8.76
N SER A 327 3.98 4.65 8.61
CA SER A 327 4.37 3.34 9.14
C SER A 327 5.58 2.76 8.42
N GLN A 328 5.70 2.94 7.09
CA GLN A 328 6.89 2.54 6.34
C GLN A 328 8.12 3.38 6.70
N ALA A 329 7.98 4.70 6.86
CA ALA A 329 9.09 5.56 7.26
C ALA A 329 9.55 5.29 8.69
N LEU A 330 8.64 4.95 9.61
CA LEU A 330 8.98 4.50 10.96
C LEU A 330 9.82 3.21 10.90
N ILE A 331 9.35 2.20 10.17
CA ILE A 331 10.10 0.95 10.01
C ILE A 331 11.47 1.19 9.36
N ALA A 332 11.53 2.01 8.31
CA ALA A 332 12.77 2.33 7.59
C ALA A 332 13.74 3.25 8.34
N THR A 333 13.32 3.84 9.47
CA THR A 333 14.12 4.70 10.35
C THR A 333 14.59 3.96 11.61
N VAL A 334 13.81 3.00 12.11
CA VAL A 334 14.08 2.26 13.35
C VAL A 334 14.81 0.93 13.11
N PHE A 335 14.48 0.20 12.03
CA PHE A 335 15.02 -1.14 11.78
C PHE A 335 16.16 -1.11 10.75
N PRO A 336 17.12 -2.05 10.82
CA PRO A 336 18.34 -1.97 10.04
C PRO A 336 18.09 -2.26 8.54
N PRO A 337 18.98 -1.79 7.64
CA PRO A 337 18.71 -1.71 6.22
C PRO A 337 18.34 -3.03 5.53
N GLN A 338 18.96 -4.13 5.94
CA GLN A 338 18.76 -5.47 5.35
C GLN A 338 17.39 -6.11 5.56
N PHE A 339 16.62 -5.74 6.59
CA PHE A 339 15.38 -6.45 6.91
C PHE A 339 14.10 -5.70 6.59
N ILE A 340 14.20 -4.50 6.05
CA ILE A 340 13.03 -3.71 5.69
C ILE A 340 12.19 -4.38 4.59
N GLY A 341 12.79 -5.19 3.71
CA GLY A 341 12.04 -6.04 2.78
C GLY A 341 11.11 -7.02 3.52
N SER A 342 11.68 -7.91 4.34
CA SER A 342 10.92 -8.88 5.12
C SER A 342 9.97 -8.26 6.16
N LEU A 343 10.39 -7.20 6.87
CA LEU A 343 9.55 -6.52 7.87
C LEU A 343 8.35 -5.81 7.23
N LEU A 344 8.53 -5.13 6.09
CA LEU A 344 7.41 -4.57 5.34
C LEU A 344 6.52 -5.67 4.74
N GLY A 345 7.10 -6.77 4.23
CA GLY A 345 6.36 -7.93 3.73
C GLY A 345 5.45 -8.55 4.80
N ILE A 346 5.97 -8.78 6.01
CA ILE A 346 5.21 -9.31 7.15
C ILE A 346 4.13 -8.33 7.62
N MET A 347 4.44 -7.02 7.66
CA MET A 347 3.47 -5.97 7.99
C MET A 347 2.31 -5.91 6.98
N TRP A 348 2.59 -6.03 5.68
CA TRP A 348 1.54 -6.08 4.66
C TRP A 348 0.78 -7.42 4.67
N THR A 349 1.44 -8.54 4.95
CA THR A 349 0.80 -9.86 5.06
C THR A 349 -0.24 -9.88 6.19
N THR A 350 0.14 -9.37 7.37
CA THR A 350 -0.75 -9.26 8.55
C THR A 350 -1.88 -8.26 8.33
N ALA A 351 -1.62 -7.12 7.66
CA ALA A 351 -2.66 -6.18 7.26
C ALA A 351 -3.64 -6.80 6.23
N GLY A 352 -3.15 -7.63 5.31
CA GLY A 352 -3.97 -8.44 4.40
C GLY A 352 -4.85 -9.46 5.14
N ILE A 353 -4.28 -10.20 6.09
CA ILE A 353 -5.03 -11.14 6.95
C ILE A 353 -6.13 -10.41 7.73
N ILE A 354 -5.83 -9.27 8.34
CA ILE A 354 -6.81 -8.46 9.07
C ILE A 354 -7.85 -7.85 8.12
N SER A 355 -7.51 -7.56 6.86
CA SER A 355 -8.46 -7.04 5.87
C SER A 355 -9.61 -8.02 5.56
N PHE A 356 -9.46 -9.34 5.76
CA PHE A 356 -10.58 -10.29 5.65
C PHE A 356 -11.69 -10.01 6.68
N ALA A 357 -11.42 -9.29 7.77
CA ALA A 357 -12.45 -8.83 8.70
C ALA A 357 -13.46 -7.87 8.02
N THR A 358 -13.11 -7.22 6.89
CA THR A 358 -14.10 -6.48 6.09
C THR A 358 -15.29 -7.35 5.71
N TYR A 359 -15.08 -8.62 5.35
CA TYR A 359 -16.16 -9.53 4.96
C TYR A 359 -17.16 -9.77 6.09
N ALA A 360 -16.68 -9.97 7.33
CA ALA A 360 -17.55 -10.07 8.50
C ALA A 360 -18.33 -8.76 8.75
N LEU A 361 -17.73 -7.60 8.48
CA LEU A 361 -18.40 -6.30 8.60
C LEU A 361 -19.42 -6.05 7.48
N ILE A 362 -19.23 -6.59 6.26
CA ILE A 362 -20.24 -6.57 5.18
C ILE A 362 -21.52 -7.28 5.61
N LEU A 363 -21.42 -8.42 6.31
CA LEU A 363 -22.58 -9.19 6.77
C LEU A 363 -23.43 -8.37 7.77
N LEU A 364 -22.79 -7.53 8.61
CA LEU A 364 -23.46 -6.59 9.51
C LEU A 364 -24.05 -5.36 8.78
N ALA A 365 -23.59 -5.11 7.55
CA ALA A 365 -24.02 -4.05 6.63
C ALA A 365 -24.91 -4.59 5.49
N THR A 366 -25.60 -5.71 5.71
CA THR A 366 -26.59 -6.31 4.80
C THR A 366 -27.73 -5.33 4.50
N ASP A 367 -28.26 -4.63 5.51
CA ASP A 367 -29.15 -3.49 5.34
C ASP A 367 -28.37 -2.17 5.17
N PRO A 368 -28.66 -1.33 4.15
CA PRO A 368 -28.04 -0.02 4.00
C PRO A 368 -28.25 0.90 5.22
N ARG A 369 -29.40 0.80 5.90
CA ARG A 369 -29.73 1.52 7.14
C ARG A 369 -28.85 1.14 8.34
N HIS A 370 -28.06 0.07 8.23
CA HIS A 370 -27.25 -0.50 9.30
C HIS A 370 -25.74 -0.50 9.01
N ILE A 371 -25.30 0.09 7.88
CA ILE A 371 -23.88 0.30 7.53
C ILE A 371 -23.08 0.95 8.68
N TRP A 372 -23.72 1.82 9.49
CA TRP A 372 -23.10 2.46 10.66
C TRP A 372 -22.59 1.48 11.72
N ARG A 373 -23.14 0.26 11.81
CA ARG A 373 -22.70 -0.77 12.78
C ARG A 373 -21.25 -1.19 12.53
N GLY A 374 -20.89 -1.40 11.26
CA GLY A 374 -19.51 -1.70 10.88
C GLY A 374 -18.55 -0.55 11.19
N TRP A 375 -18.98 0.70 10.93
CA TRP A 375 -18.20 1.89 11.27
C TRP A 375 -18.00 2.09 12.78
N ALA A 376 -18.99 1.75 13.61
CA ALA A 376 -18.85 1.79 15.06
C ALA A 376 -17.80 0.77 15.58
N ILE A 377 -17.77 -0.43 15.01
CA ILE A 377 -16.77 -1.46 15.35
C ILE A 377 -15.37 -1.02 14.92
N ILE A 378 -15.22 -0.48 13.70
CA ILE A 378 -13.93 0.05 13.22
C ILE A 378 -13.48 1.25 14.08
N LEU A 379 -14.39 2.16 14.44
CA LEU A 379 -14.10 3.31 15.31
C LEU A 379 -13.54 2.85 16.67
N PHE A 380 -14.12 1.81 17.27
CA PHE A 380 -13.62 1.23 18.52
C PHE A 380 -12.19 0.67 18.36
N LEU A 381 -11.92 -0.05 17.26
CA LEU A 381 -10.56 -0.53 16.94
C LEU A 381 -9.58 0.63 16.74
N CYS A 382 -9.97 1.69 16.03
CA CYS A 382 -9.16 2.90 15.89
C CYS A 382 -8.85 3.55 17.25
N ILE A 383 -9.83 3.63 18.17
CA ILE A 383 -9.62 4.20 19.50
C ILE A 383 -8.60 3.39 20.30
N ILE A 384 -8.65 2.05 20.27
CA ILE A 384 -7.65 1.19 20.92
C ILE A 384 -6.24 1.43 20.34
N MET A 385 -6.14 1.64 19.02
CA MET A 385 -4.86 1.92 18.35
C MET A 385 -4.23 3.28 18.72
N SER A 386 -4.90 4.15 19.49
CA SER A 386 -4.30 5.37 20.03
C SER A 386 -3.04 5.12 20.88
N GLY A 387 -2.97 3.95 21.56
CA GLY A 387 -1.81 3.55 22.36
C GLY A 387 -0.50 3.44 21.57
N HIS A 388 -0.56 3.23 20.25
CA HIS A 388 0.62 3.27 19.38
C HIS A 388 1.27 4.65 19.37
N LEU A 389 0.48 5.73 19.37
CA LEU A 389 1.00 7.11 19.35
C LEU A 389 1.82 7.41 20.61
N ILE A 390 1.41 6.85 21.76
CA ILE A 390 2.14 6.94 23.03
C ILE A 390 3.50 6.25 22.92
N GLN A 391 3.59 5.07 22.27
CA GLN A 391 4.87 4.38 22.08
C GLN A 391 5.82 5.16 21.16
N VAL A 392 5.32 5.72 20.06
CA VAL A 392 6.14 6.55 19.16
C VAL A 392 6.61 7.83 19.85
N TRP A 393 5.77 8.41 20.71
CA TRP A 393 6.16 9.54 21.57
C TRP A 393 7.21 9.15 22.63
N ILE A 394 7.10 7.96 23.24
CA ILE A 394 8.11 7.43 24.18
C ILE A 394 9.47 7.24 23.48
N LEU A 395 9.52 6.79 22.22
CA LEU A 395 10.77 6.71 21.45
C LEU A 395 11.38 8.10 21.21
N TYR A 396 10.54 9.09 20.86
CA TYR A 396 10.97 10.49 20.75
C TYR A 396 11.51 11.03 22.08
N VAL A 397 10.88 10.70 23.21
CA VAL A 397 11.35 11.08 24.56
C VAL A 397 12.67 10.36 24.91
N ASN A 398 12.79 9.06 24.68
CA ASN A 398 13.98 8.29 25.03
C ASN A 398 15.23 8.73 24.22
N SER A 399 15.05 9.19 22.98
CA SER A 399 16.13 9.83 22.19
C SER A 399 16.71 11.12 22.82
N LYS A 400 16.03 11.69 23.83
CA LYS A 400 16.54 12.79 24.66
C LYS A 400 17.56 12.31 25.71
N ASN A 401 17.45 11.05 26.15
CA ASN A 401 18.27 10.49 27.23
C ASN A 401 19.57 9.90 26.68
N GLU A 402 19.56 9.24 25.51
CA GLU A 402 20.77 8.70 24.88
C GLU A 402 21.82 9.78 24.63
N LYS A 403 21.44 10.93 24.08
CA LYS A 403 22.35 12.08 23.92
C LYS A 403 22.90 12.59 25.25
N LYS A 404 22.09 12.58 26.31
CA LYS A 404 22.53 13.02 27.65
C LYS A 404 23.58 12.06 28.22
N ASN A 405 23.32 10.75 28.12
CA ASN A 405 24.24 9.70 28.57
C ASN A 405 25.54 9.68 27.75
N GLN A 406 25.47 9.83 26.42
CA GLN A 406 26.68 9.96 25.59
C GLN A 406 27.49 11.21 25.96
N SER A 407 26.85 12.35 26.20
CA SER A 407 27.57 13.55 26.66
C SER A 407 28.23 13.36 28.03
N SER A 408 27.60 12.68 28.99
CA SER A 408 28.23 12.41 30.29
C SER A 408 29.35 11.39 30.20
N ILE A 409 29.24 10.36 29.35
CA ILE A 409 30.31 9.37 29.13
C ILE A 409 31.55 10.03 28.50
N ILE A 410 31.36 10.91 27.51
CA ILE A 410 32.47 11.67 26.89
C ILE A 410 33.15 12.57 27.93
N ILE A 411 32.38 13.28 28.76
CA ILE A 411 32.91 14.12 29.84
C ILE A 411 33.65 13.28 30.89
N GLU A 412 33.17 12.07 31.22
CA GLU A 412 33.91 11.14 32.09
C GLU A 412 35.24 10.66 31.48
N GLU A 413 35.28 10.38 30.17
CA GLU A 413 36.53 10.00 29.50
C GLU A 413 37.53 11.17 29.43
N GLU A 414 37.07 12.39 29.16
CA GLU A 414 37.92 13.58 29.18
C GLU A 414 38.43 13.87 30.59
N MET A 415 37.58 13.77 31.63
CA MET A 415 38.02 13.91 33.03
C MET A 415 38.96 12.79 33.48
N LYS A 416 38.83 11.55 32.97
CA LYS A 416 39.80 10.48 33.23
C LYS A 416 41.14 10.78 32.57
N LYS A 417 41.15 11.24 31.31
CA LYS A 417 42.37 11.65 30.59
C LYS A 417 43.09 12.80 31.30
N LEU A 418 42.36 13.84 31.72
CA LEU A 418 42.90 15.00 32.44
C LEU A 418 43.48 14.67 33.82
N LYS A 419 43.00 13.60 34.48
CA LYS A 419 43.65 13.11 35.71
C LYS A 419 44.94 12.37 35.39
N SER A 420 44.92 11.44 34.43
CA SER A 420 46.13 10.70 34.02
C SER A 420 47.25 11.57 33.42
N SER A 421 46.97 12.82 33.02
CA SER A 421 47.98 13.79 32.59
C SER A 421 48.55 14.68 33.70
N ASN A 422 48.01 14.60 34.93
CA ASN A 422 48.48 15.37 36.09
C ASN A 422 49.23 14.49 37.11
N ASP A 423 49.15 13.16 36.97
CA ASP A 423 49.87 12.16 37.78
C ASP A 423 51.20 11.71 37.11
N ASN A 424 51.67 12.45 36.09
CA ASN A 424 52.99 12.31 35.41
C ASN A 424 53.69 13.68 35.35
#